data_AF-A0A1I0P1J9-F1
#
_entry.id   AF-A0A1I0P1J9-F1
#
_cell.length_a   1.000
_cell.length_b   1.000
_cell.length_c   1.000
_cell.angle_alpha   90.00
_cell.angle_beta   90.00
_cell.angle_gamma   90.00
#
_symmetry.space_group_name_H-M   'P 1'
#
loop_
_entity.id
_entity.type
_entity.pdbx_description
1 polymer ?
#
loop_
_entity_poly.entity_id
_entity_poly.type
_entity_poly.pdbx_seq_one_letter_code
_entity_poly.pdbx_strand_id
1 'polypeptide(L)'
;MTAGRAVTPAVGKALEAGIVVLFVATATTALYGGVVPDARNAAGSEVGERALEHAAAEVEAAVPPSGREAAVERRVSLPESIRDYGYEIRAANGSLVLAHDHPSVGGSTPLVLPDRVRTVTGAWDGGGGVVRVEPHPAGGVVVVLADEPSEVSDR
;
A
#
# COMPACT_ATOMS: atom_id res chain seq x y z
N MET A 1 40.64 -19.84 54.57
CA MET A 1 41.21 -20.05 53.21
C MET A 1 40.08 -20.50 52.28
N THR A 2 39.10 -19.63 52.01
CA THR A 2 37.82 -20.01 51.36
C THR A 2 37.31 -18.96 50.37
N ALA A 3 37.79 -17.71 50.48
CA ALA A 3 37.35 -16.60 49.63
C ALA A 3 37.69 -16.80 48.14
N GLY A 4 38.88 -17.32 47.81
CA GLY A 4 39.32 -17.50 46.41
C GLY A 4 38.56 -18.55 45.60
N ARG A 5 37.88 -19.53 46.25
CA ARG A 5 37.12 -20.59 45.54
C ARG A 5 35.72 -20.16 45.10
N ALA A 6 35.14 -19.12 45.71
CA ALA A 6 33.82 -18.61 45.34
C ALA A 6 33.88 -17.62 44.16
N VAL A 7 35.06 -17.04 43.87
CA VAL A 7 35.23 -16.01 42.83
C VAL A 7 35.26 -16.64 41.44
N THR A 8 35.90 -17.81 41.26
CA THR A 8 36.00 -18.47 39.95
C THR A 8 34.65 -18.88 39.36
N PRO A 9 33.72 -19.49 40.13
CA PRO A 9 32.36 -19.78 39.63
C PRO A 9 31.56 -18.51 39.31
N ALA A 10 31.70 -17.46 40.13
CA ALA A 10 30.99 -16.20 39.94
C ALA A 10 31.46 -15.46 38.67
N VAL A 11 32.77 -15.40 38.43
CA VAL A 11 33.34 -14.80 37.22
C VAL A 11 32.93 -15.57 35.96
N GLY A 12 32.96 -16.91 36.01
CA GLY A 12 32.51 -17.73 34.89
C GLY A 12 31.04 -17.47 34.53
N LYS A 13 30.17 -17.37 35.54
CA LYS A 13 28.75 -17.06 35.33
C LYS A 13 28.51 -15.62 34.86
N ALA A 14 29.29 -14.67 35.36
CA ALA A 14 29.23 -13.29 34.88
C ALA A 14 29.67 -13.16 33.41
N LEU A 15 30.71 -13.91 33.01
CA LEU A 15 31.16 -13.96 31.62
C LEU A 15 30.12 -14.61 30.72
N GLU A 16 29.54 -15.74 31.14
CA GLU A 16 28.44 -16.42 30.43
C GLU A 16 27.26 -15.46 30.22
N ALA A 17 26.81 -14.77 31.28
CA ALA A 17 25.76 -13.77 31.18
C ALA A 17 26.14 -12.61 30.26
N GLY A 18 27.38 -12.12 30.34
CA GLY A 18 27.87 -11.05 29.47
C GLY A 18 27.88 -11.43 27.99
N ILE A 19 28.30 -12.65 27.66
CA ILE A 19 28.28 -13.18 26.29
C ILE A 19 26.84 -13.29 25.79
N VAL A 20 25.92 -13.80 26.60
CA VAL A 20 24.50 -13.90 26.22
C VAL A 20 23.92 -12.51 25.93
N VAL A 21 24.19 -11.53 26.79
CA VAL A 21 23.74 -10.15 26.57
C VAL A 21 24.33 -9.57 25.29
N LEU A 22 25.63 -9.76 25.04
CA LEU A 22 26.29 -9.31 23.82
C LEU A 22 25.69 -9.97 22.57
N PHE A 23 25.41 -11.26 22.63
CA PHE A 23 24.78 -12.01 21.55
C PHE A 23 23.39 -11.47 21.25
N VAL A 24 22.53 -11.31 22.29
CA VAL A 24 21.18 -10.77 22.13
C VAL A 24 21.23 -9.37 21.53
N ALA A 25 22.07 -8.48 22.07
CA ALA A 25 22.21 -7.13 21.54
C ALA A 25 22.62 -7.12 20.06
N THR A 26 23.62 -7.92 19.69
CA THR A 26 24.10 -8.02 18.29
C THR A 26 23.02 -8.61 17.38
N ALA A 27 22.33 -9.66 17.82
CA ALA A 27 21.24 -10.27 17.07
C ALA A 27 20.07 -9.30 16.87
N THR A 28 19.68 -8.57 17.92
CA THR A 28 18.67 -7.52 17.84
C THR A 28 19.08 -6.44 16.84
N THR A 29 20.31 -5.92 16.93
CA THR A 29 20.81 -4.91 15.97
C THR A 29 20.81 -5.44 14.53
N ALA A 30 21.25 -6.67 14.28
CA ALA A 30 21.27 -7.25 12.94
C ALA A 30 19.85 -7.43 12.36
N LEU A 31 18.90 -7.87 13.18
CA LEU A 31 17.51 -8.06 12.76
C LEU A 31 16.82 -6.73 12.45
N TYR A 32 16.92 -5.75 13.36
CA TYR A 32 16.24 -4.46 13.21
C TYR A 32 16.97 -3.49 12.29
N GLY A 33 18.28 -3.66 12.09
CA GLY A 33 19.10 -2.82 11.21
C GLY A 33 19.14 -3.30 9.75
N GLY A 34 18.59 -4.47 9.42
CA GLY A 34 18.63 -5.01 8.06
C GLY A 34 17.41 -5.85 7.70
N VAL A 35 17.35 -7.08 8.21
CA VAL A 35 16.38 -8.10 7.74
C VAL A 35 14.92 -7.66 7.90
N VAL A 36 14.54 -7.10 9.05
CA VAL A 36 13.16 -6.68 9.30
C VAL A 36 12.76 -5.50 8.40
N PRO A 37 13.55 -4.41 8.30
CA PRO A 37 13.29 -3.35 7.32
C PRO A 37 13.13 -3.86 5.89
N ASP A 38 14.02 -4.74 5.42
CA ASP A 38 14.00 -5.26 4.05
C ASP A 38 12.74 -6.10 3.79
N ALA A 39 12.38 -6.99 4.73
CA ALA A 39 11.16 -7.76 4.65
C ALA A 39 9.92 -6.87 4.62
N ARG A 40 9.89 -5.80 5.44
CA ARG A 40 8.79 -4.82 5.42
C ARG A 40 8.74 -4.02 4.13
N ASN A 41 9.88 -3.72 3.50
CA ASN A 41 9.93 -3.01 2.21
C ASN A 41 9.37 -3.88 1.10
N ALA A 42 9.82 -5.13 1.02
CA ALA A 42 9.32 -6.10 0.05
C ALA A 42 7.81 -6.32 0.20
N ALA A 43 7.34 -6.55 1.44
CA ALA A 43 5.92 -6.71 1.71
C ALA A 43 5.09 -5.47 1.33
N GLY A 44 5.59 -4.26 1.62
CA GLY A 44 4.92 -3.02 1.24
C GLY A 44 4.80 -2.85 -0.28
N SER A 45 5.87 -3.13 -1.02
CA SER A 45 5.89 -3.08 -2.49
C SER A 45 4.85 -4.05 -3.07
N GLU A 46 4.86 -5.28 -2.57
CA GLU A 46 3.98 -6.37 -2.99
C GLU A 46 2.49 -6.09 -2.69
N VAL A 47 2.18 -5.46 -1.56
CA VAL A 47 0.81 -5.03 -1.26
C VAL A 47 0.40 -3.86 -2.15
N GLY A 48 1.30 -2.91 -2.39
CA GLY A 48 1.04 -1.76 -3.28
C GLY A 48 0.75 -2.18 -4.72
N GLU A 49 1.52 -3.13 -5.27
CA GLU A 49 1.30 -3.66 -6.62
C GLU A 49 -0.07 -4.35 -6.72
N ARG A 50 -0.41 -5.24 -5.78
CA ARG A 50 -1.73 -5.90 -5.76
C ARG A 50 -2.89 -4.92 -5.58
N ALA A 51 -2.72 -3.89 -4.74
CA ALA A 51 -3.75 -2.87 -4.55
C ALA A 51 -3.97 -2.07 -5.84
N LEU A 52 -2.88 -1.73 -6.55
CA LEU A 52 -2.93 -1.00 -7.82
C LEU A 52 -3.55 -1.85 -8.95
N GLU A 53 -3.18 -3.12 -9.06
CA GLU A 53 -3.80 -4.07 -9.99
C GLU A 53 -5.30 -4.24 -9.73
N HIS A 54 -5.68 -4.39 -8.46
CA HIS A 54 -7.09 -4.52 -8.08
C HIS A 54 -7.88 -3.24 -8.43
N ALA A 55 -7.32 -2.07 -8.11
CA ALA A 55 -7.92 -0.79 -8.46
C ALA A 55 -8.10 -0.63 -9.98
N ALA A 56 -7.10 -1.00 -10.77
CA ALA A 56 -7.19 -0.96 -12.23
C ALA A 56 -8.30 -1.88 -12.76
N ALA A 57 -8.36 -3.11 -12.27
CA ALA A 57 -9.40 -4.06 -12.66
C ALA A 57 -10.82 -3.55 -12.32
N GLU A 58 -11.00 -2.91 -11.16
CA GLU A 58 -12.29 -2.34 -10.77
C GLU A 58 -12.68 -1.12 -11.63
N VAL A 59 -11.71 -0.27 -12.00
CA VAL A 59 -11.93 0.84 -12.94
C VAL A 59 -12.35 0.32 -14.32
N GLU A 60 -11.63 -0.68 -14.84
CA GLU A 60 -11.93 -1.30 -16.12
C GLU A 60 -13.31 -1.96 -16.11
N ALA A 61 -13.65 -2.66 -15.02
CA ALA A 61 -14.95 -3.31 -14.84
C ALA A 61 -16.12 -2.33 -14.64
N ALA A 62 -15.85 -1.08 -14.24
CA ALA A 62 -16.88 -0.05 -14.13
C ALA A 62 -17.34 0.47 -15.49
N VAL A 63 -16.49 0.38 -16.53
CA VAL A 63 -16.82 0.85 -17.87
C VAL A 63 -17.79 -0.14 -18.54
N PRO A 64 -18.99 0.30 -18.95
CA PRO A 64 -19.96 -0.59 -19.58
C PRO A 64 -19.42 -1.28 -20.85
N PRO A 65 -20.00 -2.41 -21.28
CA PRO A 65 -19.69 -2.97 -22.60
C PRO A 65 -20.13 -2.04 -23.74
N SER A 66 -19.53 -2.22 -24.91
CA SER A 66 -19.77 -1.43 -26.13
C SER A 66 -21.25 -1.30 -26.48
N GLY A 67 -21.68 -0.08 -26.85
CA GLY A 67 -23.06 0.22 -27.24
C GLY A 67 -23.99 0.66 -26.11
N ARG A 68 -23.47 0.82 -24.87
CA ARG A 68 -24.20 1.47 -23.76
C ARG A 68 -23.47 2.73 -23.29
N GLU A 69 -24.11 3.88 -23.48
CA GLU A 69 -23.77 5.13 -22.82
C GLU A 69 -24.67 5.26 -21.59
N ALA A 70 -24.18 4.76 -20.46
CA ALA A 70 -24.90 4.79 -19.20
C ALA A 70 -24.00 5.40 -18.13
N ALA A 71 -24.60 6.23 -17.29
CA ALA A 71 -23.96 6.65 -16.07
C ALA A 71 -23.86 5.45 -15.12
N VAL A 72 -22.65 5.15 -14.65
CA VAL A 72 -22.38 4.06 -13.71
C VAL A 72 -21.55 4.60 -12.57
N GLU A 73 -21.92 4.22 -11.36
CA GLU A 73 -21.11 4.47 -10.17
C GLU A 73 -20.74 3.12 -9.55
N ARG A 74 -19.45 2.93 -9.25
CA ARG A 74 -18.93 1.72 -8.63
C ARG A 74 -17.99 2.08 -7.49
N ARG A 75 -18.21 1.47 -6.32
CA ARG A 75 -17.30 1.60 -5.18
C ARG A 75 -16.15 0.62 -5.32
N VAL A 76 -14.97 1.06 -4.92
CA VAL A 76 -13.72 0.30 -4.87
C VAL A 76 -13.24 0.31 -3.44
N SER A 77 -12.95 -0.86 -2.88
CA SER A 77 -12.41 -1.00 -1.53
C SER A 77 -10.95 -1.41 -1.62
N LEU A 78 -10.08 -0.68 -0.95
CA LEU A 78 -8.65 -0.94 -0.89
C LEU A 78 -8.19 -0.93 0.56
N PRO A 79 -7.00 -1.45 0.90
CA PRO A 79 -6.43 -1.26 2.23
C PRO A 79 -6.38 0.22 2.61
N GLU A 80 -6.69 0.57 3.85
CA GLU A 80 -6.62 1.96 4.35
C GLU A 80 -5.19 2.51 4.33
N SER A 81 -4.21 1.64 4.56
CA SER A 81 -2.80 2.02 4.61
C SER A 81 -1.91 0.90 4.10
N ILE A 82 -0.70 1.28 3.68
CA ILE A 82 0.39 0.37 3.35
C ILE A 82 1.58 0.78 4.21
N ARG A 83 2.18 -0.18 4.93
CA ARG A 83 3.23 0.09 5.93
C ARG A 83 2.86 1.18 6.96
N ASP A 84 1.60 1.19 7.40
CA ASP A 84 1.05 2.16 8.37
C ASP A 84 0.94 3.61 7.87
N TYR A 85 1.12 3.85 6.56
CA TYR A 85 0.94 5.16 5.93
C TYR A 85 -0.21 5.13 4.92
N GLY A 86 -0.92 6.26 4.83
CA GLY A 86 -1.87 6.50 3.74
C GLY A 86 -1.17 6.57 2.38
N TYR A 87 -1.94 6.40 1.33
CA TYR A 87 -1.48 6.49 -0.05
C TYR A 87 -2.61 6.96 -0.94
N GLU A 88 -2.26 7.46 -2.12
CA GLU A 88 -3.20 7.98 -3.10
C GLU A 88 -3.11 7.15 -4.39
N ILE A 89 -4.26 6.80 -4.96
CA ILE A 89 -4.36 6.26 -6.32
C ILE A 89 -4.82 7.39 -7.23
N ARG A 90 -4.03 7.71 -8.26
CA ARG A 90 -4.34 8.80 -9.20
C ARG A 90 -4.32 8.32 -10.64
N ALA A 91 -5.24 8.85 -11.44
CA ALA A 91 -5.21 8.65 -12.89
C ALA A 91 -4.13 9.54 -13.52
N ALA A 92 -3.28 8.96 -14.35
CA ALA A 92 -2.28 9.70 -15.13
C ALA A 92 -1.99 8.99 -16.45
N ASN A 93 -2.15 9.71 -17.56
CA ASN A 93 -1.75 9.26 -18.89
C ASN A 93 -2.30 7.87 -19.28
N GLY A 94 -3.58 7.59 -18.98
CA GLY A 94 -4.20 6.29 -19.26
C GLY A 94 -3.71 5.15 -18.35
N SER A 95 -3.04 5.47 -17.26
CA SER A 95 -2.61 4.53 -16.22
C SER A 95 -3.13 4.98 -14.86
N LEU A 96 -3.19 4.05 -13.91
CA LEU A 96 -3.26 4.39 -12.49
C LEU A 96 -1.85 4.45 -11.92
N VAL A 97 -1.62 5.36 -10.99
CA VAL A 97 -0.37 5.52 -10.26
C VAL A 97 -0.66 5.45 -8.78
N LEU A 98 0.09 4.64 -8.06
CA LEU A 98 0.10 4.62 -6.59
C LEU A 98 1.18 5.58 -6.10
N ALA A 99 0.76 6.64 -5.42
CA ALA A 99 1.62 7.62 -4.77
C ALA A 99 1.68 7.33 -3.26
N HIS A 100 2.88 7.20 -2.73
CA HIS A 100 3.12 6.83 -1.34
C HIS A 100 4.43 7.48 -0.85
N ASP A 101 4.45 7.95 0.39
CA ASP A 101 5.61 8.69 0.95
C ASP A 101 6.86 7.83 1.07
N HIS A 102 6.68 6.55 1.41
CA HIS A 102 7.76 5.59 1.44
C HIS A 102 8.20 5.17 0.01
N PRO A 103 9.48 5.35 -0.37
CA PRO A 103 9.95 5.19 -1.75
C PRO A 103 9.94 3.75 -2.27
N SER A 104 9.85 2.76 -1.37
CA SER A 104 9.72 1.35 -1.75
C SER A 104 8.28 0.93 -2.08
N VAL A 105 7.30 1.84 -1.93
CA VAL A 105 5.89 1.59 -2.19
C VAL A 105 5.44 2.58 -3.25
N GLY A 106 4.85 2.08 -4.32
CA GLY A 106 4.50 2.90 -5.49
C GLY A 106 4.43 2.05 -6.73
N GLY A 107 4.06 2.66 -7.84
CA GLY A 107 4.00 1.97 -9.13
C GLY A 107 3.02 2.61 -10.08
N SER A 108 2.98 2.09 -11.29
CA SER A 108 1.98 2.46 -12.28
C SER A 108 1.50 1.24 -13.05
N THR A 109 0.18 1.14 -13.22
CA THR A 109 -0.48 0.10 -14.01
C THR A 109 -1.26 0.75 -15.14
N PRO A 110 -1.04 0.34 -16.40
CA PRO A 110 -1.81 0.83 -17.53
C PRO A 110 -3.26 0.34 -17.44
N LEU A 111 -4.21 1.18 -17.85
CA LEU A 111 -5.61 0.80 -17.94
C LEU A 111 -5.94 0.29 -19.35
N VAL A 112 -6.64 -0.84 -19.42
CA VAL A 112 -7.13 -1.45 -20.66
C VAL A 112 -8.58 -1.05 -20.88
N LEU A 113 -8.77 0.12 -21.49
CA LEU A 113 -10.09 0.71 -21.67
C LEU A 113 -10.52 0.68 -23.14
N PRO A 114 -11.83 0.56 -23.42
CA PRO A 114 -12.35 0.71 -24.77
C PRO A 114 -12.04 2.10 -25.36
N ASP A 115 -11.80 2.19 -26.67
CA ASP A 115 -11.46 3.44 -27.39
C ASP A 115 -12.44 4.61 -27.19
N ARG A 116 -13.67 4.32 -26.75
CA ARG A 116 -14.69 5.34 -26.45
C ARG A 116 -14.49 6.04 -25.11
N VAL A 117 -13.63 5.51 -24.24
CA VAL A 117 -13.21 6.20 -23.02
C VAL A 117 -12.26 7.30 -23.43
N ARG A 118 -12.71 8.54 -23.33
CA ARG A 118 -11.93 9.69 -23.78
C ARG A 118 -10.83 10.07 -22.79
N THR A 119 -11.14 9.97 -21.50
CA THR A 119 -10.23 10.36 -20.43
C THR A 119 -10.59 9.66 -19.13
N VAL A 120 -9.56 9.45 -18.31
CA VAL A 120 -9.66 9.00 -16.92
C VAL A 120 -8.98 10.06 -16.08
N THR A 121 -9.68 10.60 -15.09
CA THR A 121 -9.19 11.71 -14.27
C THR A 121 -9.58 11.55 -12.81
N GLY A 122 -8.85 12.24 -11.93
CA GLY A 122 -9.12 12.25 -10.50
C GLY A 122 -8.20 11.32 -9.73
N ALA A 123 -8.47 11.23 -8.44
CA ALA A 123 -7.72 10.43 -7.49
C ALA A 123 -8.64 10.03 -6.33
N TRP A 124 -8.21 9.05 -5.55
CA TRP A 124 -8.77 8.73 -4.24
C TRP A 124 -7.67 8.26 -3.30
N ASP A 125 -7.92 8.42 -2.02
CA ASP A 125 -7.08 7.91 -0.95
C ASP A 125 -7.30 6.40 -0.70
N GLY A 126 -6.34 5.77 -0.02
CA GLY A 126 -6.47 4.41 0.49
C GLY A 126 -7.74 4.23 1.35
N GLY A 127 -8.22 3.00 1.44
CA GLY A 127 -9.45 2.65 2.17
C GLY A 127 -10.66 2.49 1.26
N GLY A 128 -10.82 3.40 0.28
CA GLY A 128 -11.84 3.23 -0.74
C GLY A 128 -12.13 4.48 -1.56
N GLY A 129 -12.65 4.26 -2.76
CA GLY A 129 -12.99 5.31 -3.71
C GLY A 129 -14.19 4.94 -4.56
N VAL A 130 -14.64 5.91 -5.33
CA VAL A 130 -15.79 5.80 -6.24
C VAL A 130 -15.31 6.04 -7.66
N VAL A 131 -15.59 5.08 -8.53
CA VAL A 131 -15.43 5.20 -9.98
C VAL A 131 -16.76 5.61 -10.57
N ARG A 132 -16.81 6.81 -11.14
CA ARG A 132 -17.96 7.32 -11.89
C ARG A 132 -17.66 7.27 -13.38
N VAL A 133 -18.55 6.66 -14.14
CA VAL A 133 -18.53 6.69 -15.60
C VAL A 133 -19.67 7.58 -16.06
N GLU A 134 -19.35 8.61 -16.83
CA GLU A 134 -20.32 9.61 -17.28
C GLU A 134 -20.31 9.71 -18.82
N PRO A 135 -21.48 9.83 -19.46
CA PRO A 135 -21.56 10.12 -20.89
C PRO A 135 -20.93 11.47 -21.22
N HIS A 136 -20.16 11.54 -22.29
CA HIS A 136 -19.55 12.78 -22.75
C HIS A 136 -20.43 13.46 -23.83
N PRO A 137 -20.65 14.79 -23.80
CA PRO A 137 -21.49 15.48 -24.79
C PRO A 137 -21.05 15.31 -26.25
N ALA A 138 -19.75 15.12 -26.49
CA ALA A 138 -19.20 14.83 -27.82
C ALA A 138 -19.22 13.34 -28.19
N GLY A 139 -20.00 12.51 -27.48
CA GLY A 139 -20.05 11.05 -27.62
C GLY A 139 -18.91 10.33 -26.87
N GLY A 140 -19.15 9.08 -26.47
CA GLY A 140 -18.21 8.31 -25.63
C GLY A 140 -18.41 8.59 -24.14
N VAL A 141 -17.44 8.19 -23.31
CA VAL A 141 -17.53 8.29 -21.84
C VAL A 141 -16.27 8.89 -21.21
N VAL A 142 -16.45 9.48 -20.05
CA VAL A 142 -15.38 9.94 -19.14
C VAL A 142 -15.43 9.10 -17.87
N VAL A 143 -14.26 8.73 -17.35
CA VAL A 143 -14.14 8.05 -16.06
C VAL A 143 -13.55 9.02 -15.04
N VAL A 144 -14.24 9.19 -13.92
CA VAL A 144 -13.84 10.06 -12.82
C VAL A 144 -13.60 9.20 -11.58
N LEU A 145 -12.41 9.34 -11.02
CA LEU A 145 -12.00 8.76 -9.74
C LEU A 145 -12.23 9.82 -8.66
N ALA A 146 -12.97 9.48 -7.62
CA ALA A 146 -13.22 10.36 -6.48
C ALA A 146 -13.17 9.57 -5.18
N ASP A 147 -12.85 10.23 -4.08
CA ASP A 147 -13.02 9.63 -2.76
C ASP A 147 -14.47 9.22 -2.51
N GLU A 148 -14.64 8.19 -1.69
CA GLU A 148 -15.95 7.90 -1.15
C GLU A 148 -16.39 9.11 -0.31
N PRO A 149 -17.61 9.66 -0.54
CA PRO A 149 -18.10 10.75 0.29
C PRO A 149 -18.06 10.28 1.74
N SER A 150 -17.20 10.90 2.54
CA SER A 150 -17.11 10.64 3.96
C SER A 150 -18.51 10.88 4.50
N GLU A 151 -19.22 9.83 4.91
CA GLU A 151 -20.41 10.02 5.72
C GLU A 151 -19.93 10.79 6.94
N VAL A 152 -20.27 12.08 7.00
CA VAL A 152 -19.96 12.95 8.13
C VAL A 152 -20.54 12.25 9.35
N SER A 153 -19.67 11.57 10.09
CA SER A 153 -20.00 10.92 11.36
C SER A 153 -20.22 12.03 12.38
N ASP A 154 -21.38 12.66 12.32
CA ASP A 154 -21.87 13.59 13.31
C ASP A 154 -22.17 12.79 14.59
N ARG A 155 -21.28 12.88 15.58
CA ARG A 155 -21.47 12.32 16.92
C ARG A 155 -20.91 13.23 17.99
#